data_AF-A0A941CNF8-F1
#
_entry.id   AF-A0A941CNF8-F1
#
_cell.length_a   1.000
_cell.length_b   1.000
_cell.length_c   1.000
_cell.angle_alpha   90.00
_cell.angle_beta   90.00
_cell.angle_gamma   90.00
#
_symmetry.space_group_name_H-M   'P 1'
#
loop_
_entity.id
_entity.type
_entity.pdbx_description
1 polymer ?
#
loop_
_entity_poly.entity_id
_entity_poly.type
_entity_poly.pdbx_seq_one_letter_code
_entity_poly.pdbx_strand_id
1 'polypeptide(L)'
;MYRIGVIGDKDSILPFKALGIDVFPVVGPEETRKTLDTLARDKYGIVFITEQAAQLIPESIDRYVKELVPAVILIPSNQGSLNIGLNKITENVEKAVGSNIL
;
A
#
# COMPACT_ATOMS: atom_id res chain seq x y z
N MET A 1 14.79 1.76 15.01
CA MET A 1 13.51 2.49 14.93
C MET A 1 12.97 2.29 13.52
N TYR A 2 11.75 1.78 13.38
CA TYR A 2 11.17 1.53 12.05
C TYR A 2 10.67 2.85 11.45
N ARG A 3 10.93 3.05 10.15
CA ARG A 3 10.45 4.21 9.39
C ARG A 3 9.10 3.93 8.76
N ILE A 4 8.37 4.99 8.44
CA ILE A 4 7.07 4.95 7.77
C ILE A 4 7.23 5.65 6.43
N GLY A 5 6.80 4.97 5.36
CA GLY A 5 6.82 5.50 4.01
C GLY A 5 5.41 5.59 3.44
N VAL A 6 5.18 6.52 2.52
CA VAL A 6 3.95 6.61 1.72
C VAL A 6 4.28 6.68 0.23
N ILE A 7 3.62 5.85 -0.57
CA ILE A 7 3.74 5.75 -2.03
C ILE A 7 2.41 6.16 -2.67
N GLY A 8 2.44 7.02 -3.68
CA GLY A 8 1.22 7.42 -4.40
C GLY A 8 1.41 8.60 -5.32
N ASP A 9 0.31 9.15 -5.82
CA ASP A 9 0.33 10.40 -6.58
C ASP A 9 0.70 11.57 -5.66
N LYS A 10 1.47 12.51 -6.21
CA LYS A 10 2.04 13.63 -5.46
C LYS A 10 1.00 14.43 -4.69
N ASP A 11 -0.15 14.71 -5.30
CA ASP A 11 -1.16 15.59 -4.70
C ASP A 11 -1.86 14.94 -3.51
N SER A 12 -1.97 13.62 -3.48
CA SER A 12 -2.58 12.87 -2.37
C SER A 12 -1.64 12.69 -1.17
N ILE A 13 -0.34 12.52 -1.41
CA ILE A 13 0.58 12.04 -0.37
C ILE A 13 1.45 13.13 0.24
N LEU A 14 1.55 14.31 -0.39
CA LEU A 14 2.39 15.41 0.12
C LEU A 14 2.07 15.83 1.57
N PRO A 15 0.80 15.89 2.03
CA PRO A 15 0.49 16.28 3.41
C PRO A 15 1.14 15.39 4.48
N PHE A 16 1.44 14.13 4.19
CA PHE A 16 2.10 13.21 5.13
C PHE A 16 3.51 13.68 5.53
N LYS A 17 4.16 14.49 4.70
CA LYS A 17 5.48 15.06 5.01
C LYS A 17 5.45 15.94 6.27
N ALA A 18 4.33 16.62 6.53
CA ALA A 18 4.14 17.44 7.73
C ALA A 18 4.12 16.59 9.02
N LEU A 19 3.83 15.28 8.90
CA LEU A 19 3.81 14.32 10.00
C LEU A 19 5.16 13.59 10.16
N GLY A 20 6.19 13.95 9.38
CA GLY A 20 7.49 13.30 9.41
C GLY A 20 7.51 11.91 8.75
N ILE A 21 6.53 11.61 7.89
CA ILE A 21 6.49 10.38 7.10
C ILE A 21 7.26 10.62 5.79
N ASP A 22 8.04 9.61 5.37
CA ASP A 22 8.81 9.69 4.13
C ASP A 22 7.87 9.53 2.92
N VAL A 23 7.89 10.49 2.00
CA VAL A 23 6.94 10.59 0.89
C VAL A 23 7.61 10.24 -0.43
N PHE A 24 7.03 9.30 -1.17
CA PHE A 24 7.55 8.79 -2.44
C PHE A 24 6.49 8.95 -3.55
N PRO A 25 6.47 10.09 -4.27
CA PRO A 25 5.59 10.26 -5.41
C PRO A 25 6.04 9.32 -6.54
N VAL A 26 5.10 8.62 -7.16
CA VAL A 26 5.40 7.65 -8.24
C VAL A 26 4.45 7.82 -9.43
N VAL A 27 4.94 7.50 -10.63
CA VAL A 27 4.20 7.51 -11.88
C VAL A 27 4.35 6.16 -12.57
N GLY A 28 3.26 5.38 -12.57
CA GLY A 28 3.19 4.11 -13.28
C GLY A 28 3.74 2.90 -12.51
N PRO A 29 3.61 1.69 -13.10
CA PRO A 29 3.87 0.41 -12.42
C PRO A 29 5.35 0.21 -12.03
N GLU A 30 6.27 0.50 -12.95
CA GLU A 30 7.70 0.22 -12.77
C GLU A 30 8.29 1.02 -11.60
N GLU A 31 7.97 2.31 -11.52
CA GLU A 31 8.43 3.18 -10.44
C GLU A 31 7.81 2.78 -9.10
N THR A 32 6.52 2.44 -9.11
CA THR A 32 5.80 1.97 -7.91
C THR A 32 6.45 0.69 -7.35
N ARG A 33 6.69 -0.31 -8.21
CA ARG A 33 7.34 -1.57 -7.81
C ARG A 33 8.73 -1.34 -7.24
N LYS A 34 9.56 -0.59 -7.98
CA LYS A 34 10.94 -0.29 -7.57
C LYS A 34 11.00 0.44 -6.23
N THR A 35 10.07 1.37 -6.01
CA THR A 35 9.97 2.12 -4.76
C THR A 35 9.61 1.19 -3.61
N LEU A 36 8.54 0.39 -3.75
CA LEU A 36 8.12 -0.58 -2.73
C LEU A 36 9.25 -1.55 -2.36
N ASP A 37 9.94 -2.11 -3.35
CA ASP A 37 11.09 -3.00 -3.14
C ASP A 37 12.26 -2.31 -2.43
N THR A 38 12.44 -1.01 -2.66
CA THR A 38 13.47 -0.21 -1.99
C THR A 38 13.09 0.01 -0.53
N LEU A 39 11.84 0.37 -0.24
CA LEU A 39 11.36 0.54 1.15
C LEU A 39 11.42 -0.76 1.95
N ALA A 40 11.11 -1.90 1.31
CA ALA A 40 11.26 -3.20 1.94
C ALA A 40 12.73 -3.51 2.29
N ARG A 41 13.65 -3.30 1.34
CA ARG A 41 15.11 -3.46 1.56
C ARG A 41 15.64 -2.53 2.65
N ASP A 42 15.12 -1.32 2.70
CA ASP A 42 15.47 -0.28 3.67
C ASP A 42 14.83 -0.48 5.06
N LYS A 43 14.16 -1.61 5.26
CA LYS A 43 13.53 -2.04 6.53
C LYS A 43 12.54 -1.02 7.07
N TYR A 44 11.71 -0.44 6.19
CA TYR A 44 10.54 0.32 6.62
C TYR A 44 9.59 -0.61 7.37
N GLY A 45 8.97 -0.12 8.45
CA GLY A 45 8.02 -0.91 9.22
C GLY A 45 6.64 -0.91 8.57
N ILE A 46 6.21 0.26 8.10
CA ILE A 46 4.90 0.49 7.48
C ILE A 46 5.13 1.22 6.16
N VAL A 47 4.45 0.74 5.12
CA VAL A 47 4.37 1.41 3.82
C VAL A 47 2.91 1.63 3.49
N PHE A 48 2.47 2.88 3.55
CA PHE A 48 1.19 3.28 2.98
C PHE A 48 1.32 3.36 1.47
N ILE A 49 0.34 2.87 0.73
CA ILE A 49 0.31 2.98 -0.72
C ILE A 49 -1.11 3.32 -1.18
N THR A 50 -1.24 4.30 -2.08
CA THR A 50 -2.56 4.61 -2.64
C THR A 50 -3.09 3.43 -3.46
N GLU A 51 -4.39 3.18 -3.42
CA GLU A 51 -5.00 2.08 -4.17
C GLU A 51 -4.73 2.18 -5.69
N GLN A 52 -4.65 3.40 -6.22
CA GLN A 52 -4.32 3.67 -7.62
C GLN A 52 -2.89 3.26 -8.00
N ALA A 53 -1.94 3.31 -7.07
CA ALA A 53 -0.59 2.81 -7.28
C ALA A 53 -0.53 1.29 -7.06
N ALA A 54 -1.20 0.79 -6.03
CA ALA A 54 -1.23 -0.63 -5.69
C ALA A 54 -1.84 -1.51 -6.80
N GLN A 55 -2.90 -1.05 -7.47
CA GLN A 55 -3.53 -1.78 -8.58
C GLN A 55 -2.57 -2.04 -9.76
N LEU A 56 -1.50 -1.25 -9.89
CA LEU A 56 -0.54 -1.37 -10.97
C LEU A 56 0.46 -2.50 -10.73
N ILE A 57 0.59 -2.97 -9.48
CA ILE A 57 1.62 -3.93 -9.06
C ILE A 57 1.06 -5.05 -8.15
N PRO A 58 -0.06 -5.72 -8.51
CA PRO A 58 -0.77 -6.64 -7.63
C PRO A 58 0.11 -7.78 -7.11
N GLU A 59 0.98 -8.33 -7.95
CA GLU A 59 1.92 -9.40 -7.58
C GLU A 59 2.89 -8.98 -6.46
N SER A 60 3.35 -7.71 -6.50
CA SER A 60 4.26 -7.17 -5.48
C SER A 60 3.52 -6.94 -4.16
N ILE A 61 2.28 -6.46 -4.22
CA ILE A 61 1.43 -6.32 -3.03
C ILE A 61 1.22 -7.68 -2.37
N ASP A 62 0.84 -8.70 -3.14
CA ASP A 62 0.60 -10.06 -2.63
C ASP A 62 1.83 -10.72 -2.03
N ARG A 63 3.02 -10.41 -2.55
CA ARG A 63 4.27 -10.84 -1.98
C ARG A 63 4.46 -10.25 -0.57
N TYR A 64 4.40 -8.94 -0.44
CA TYR A 64 4.68 -8.27 0.83
C TYR A 64 3.59 -8.44 1.88
N VAL A 65 2.34 -8.70 1.48
CA VAL A 65 1.26 -9.11 2.40
C VAL A 65 1.59 -10.41 3.15
N LYS A 66 2.40 -11.30 2.56
CA LYS A 66 2.85 -12.56 3.19
C LYS A 66 4.12 -12.39 4.03
N GLU A 67 4.78 -11.25 3.92
CA GLU A 67 5.99 -10.94 4.68
C GLU A 67 5.61 -10.16 5.96
N LEU A 68 6.40 -10.31 7.03
CA LEU A 68 6.13 -9.62 8.30
C LEU A 68 6.41 -8.11 8.20
N VAL A 69 7.41 -7.73 7.41
CA VAL A 69 7.89 -6.35 7.27
C VAL A 69 8.30 -6.12 5.81
N PRO A 70 7.85 -5.04 5.15
CA PRO A 70 6.99 -3.97 5.67
C PRO A 70 5.51 -4.37 5.70
N ALA A 71 4.75 -3.82 6.65
CA ALA A 71 3.29 -3.84 6.60
C ALA A 71 2.80 -2.90 5.49
N VAL A 72 2.27 -3.45 4.41
CA VAL A 72 1.75 -2.67 3.27
C VAL A 72 0.27 -2.37 3.48
N ILE A 73 -0.08 -1.09 3.60
CA ILE A 73 -1.44 -0.63 3.90
C ILE A 73 -1.97 0.18 2.73
N LEU A 74 -3.10 -0.25 2.17
CA LEU A 74 -3.78 0.45 1.09
C LEU A 74 -4.57 1.65 1.64
N ILE A 75 -4.41 2.81 1.02
CA ILE A 75 -5.15 4.04 1.38
C ILE A 75 -5.81 4.65 0.13
N PRO A 76 -6.90 5.41 0.27
CA PRO A 76 -7.46 6.17 -0.85
C PRO A 76 -6.51 7.29 -1.30
N SER A 77 -6.71 7.76 -2.52
CA SER A 77 -6.11 9.01 -3.01
C SER A 77 -7.13 10.16 -2.96
N ASN A 78 -6.73 11.35 -3.42
CA ASN A 78 -7.61 12.48 -3.67
C ASN A 78 -8.71 12.21 -4.71
N GLN A 79 -8.59 11.14 -5.51
CA GLN A 79 -9.62 10.67 -6.44
C GLN A 79 -10.60 9.69 -5.77
N GLY A 80 -10.35 9.32 -4.51
CA GLY A 80 -11.16 8.37 -3.75
C GLY A 80 -10.55 6.97 -3.67
N SER A 81 -11.39 6.04 -3.22
CA SER A 81 -11.06 4.62 -3.04
C SER A 81 -11.46 3.81 -4.28
N LEU A 82 -10.67 2.81 -4.64
CA LEU A 82 -11.02 1.76 -5.59
C LEU A 82 -11.64 0.53 -4.88
N ASN A 83 -11.78 0.60 -3.55
CA ASN A 83 -12.25 -0.44 -2.65
C ASN A 83 -11.41 -1.73 -2.68
N ILE A 84 -10.15 -1.67 -3.12
CA ILE A 84 -9.28 -2.84 -3.22
C ILE A 84 -9.04 -3.43 -1.83
N GLY A 85 -8.74 -2.57 -0.84
CA GLY A 85 -8.49 -3.01 0.52
C GLY A 85 -9.71 -3.69 1.15
N LEU A 86 -10.89 -3.09 1.02
CA LEU A 86 -12.14 -3.63 1.56
C LEU A 86 -12.53 -4.95 0.88
N ASN A 87 -12.46 -5.01 -0.46
CA ASN A 87 -12.75 -6.23 -1.19
C ASN A 87 -11.82 -7.38 -0.76
N LYS A 88 -10.54 -7.09 -0.53
CA LYS A 88 -9.57 -8.08 -0.04
C LYS A 88 -9.94 -8.61 1.35
N ILE A 89 -10.46 -7.76 2.23
CA ILE A 89 -10.93 -8.16 3.55
C ILE A 89 -12.12 -9.11 3.40
N THR A 90 -13.14 -8.75 2.60
CA THR A 90 -14.31 -9.61 2.35
C THR A 90 -13.91 -10.95 1.76
N GLU A 91 -13.04 -10.97 0.74
CA GLU A 91 -12.52 -12.21 0.15
C GLU A 91 -11.78 -13.08 1.16
N ASN A 92 -10.96 -12.48 2.03
CA ASN A 92 -10.21 -13.22 3.04
C ASN A 92 -11.15 -13.81 4.11
N VAL A 93 -12.21 -13.07 4.46
CA VAL A 93 -13.24 -13.55 5.38
C VAL A 93 -14.03 -14.71 4.76
N GLU A 94 -14.47 -14.58 3.51
CA GLU A 94 -15.15 -15.66 2.79
C GLU A 94 -14.27 -16.91 2.67
N LYS A 95 -12.98 -16.75 2.37
CA LYS A 95 -12.03 -17.87 2.30
C LYS A 95 -11.83 -18.56 3.67
N ALA A 96 -11.84 -17.79 4.76
CA ALA A 96 -11.60 -18.33 6.10
C ALA A 96 -12.84 -18.95 6.74
N VAL A 97 -14.02 -18.36 6.51
CA VAL A 97 -15.28 -18.71 7.19
C VAL A 97 -16.24 -19.49 6.27
N GLY A 98 -16.09 -19.37 4.95
CA GLY A 98 -16.95 -20.02 3.96
C GLY A 98 -18.27 -19.28 3.65
N SER A 99 -18.45 -18.08 4.21
CA SER A 99 -19.63 -17.22 4.00
C SER A 99 -19.22 -15.76 4.14
N ASN A 100 -19.94 -14.86 3.45
CA ASN A 100 -19.86 -13.45 3.77
C ASN A 100 -20.52 -13.21 5.14
N ILE A 101 -19.78 -12.58 6.05
CA ILE A 101 -20.25 -12.23 7.41
C ILE A 101 -20.06 -10.73 7.72
N LEU A 102 -19.69 -9.93 6.71
CA LEU A 102 -19.50 -8.49 6.77
C LEU A 102 -20.63 -7.75 6.06
#